data_AF-A0A8H5LKX4-F1
#
_entry.id   AF-A0A8H5LKX4-F1
#
_cell.length_a   1.000
_cell.length_b   1.000
_cell.length_c   1.000
_cell.angle_alpha   90.00
_cell.angle_beta   90.00
_cell.angle_gamma   90.00
#
_symmetry.space_group_name_H-M   'P 1'
#
loop_
_entity.id
_entity.type
_entity.pdbx_description
1 polymer ?
#
loop_
_entity_poly.entity_id
_entity_poly.type
_entity_poly.pdbx_seq_one_letter_code
_entity_poly.pdbx_strand_id
1 'polypeptide(L)'
;MSSGFLDAVATLRSPVKELVSVVSENGQKFIGETESDQKEVIDWIAKSGEMATDNRLKELNAILLPKTYVATNYFTAADVALYGSLYPTISQLQPAQYWATPCISRYFDHIQNQEPIRTAVAPFAPVFGVVWFNFEDAPAVERRTEPSKKKEKKAAAASPAPETTPTASTSAPAAPKASAPAPEAQEKTQKKEKKEKKKDAAAEDSGKKNKGGKAPAAEEAGEPVPSMIDLRVGHIVDVVKHPDADGLYIEQIDLGEETGPRTVVSGLVNYIPIERMRDKYLVAVCNLKPANMRGVKSFAMVLCATSKEGKEGGIELIQPPPGSKPGERVYFEGSEFESATPLSQLNPKKKIFETIQPGFITLETKEAAWINPTTKSIHKIRTKDGICVAPTLVGASLS
;
A
#
# COMPACT_ATOMS: atom_id res chain seq x y z
N MET A 1 -3.11 -5.86 38.63
CA MET A 1 -3.32 -4.49 38.14
C MET A 1 -1.97 -3.95 37.70
N SER A 2 -1.86 -3.40 36.49
CA SER A 2 -0.64 -2.73 36.04
C SER A 2 -0.55 -1.35 36.70
N SER A 3 0.53 -1.05 37.43
CA SER A 3 0.71 0.28 38.04
C SER A 3 0.80 1.36 36.95
N GLY A 4 1.57 1.09 35.90
CA GLY A 4 1.77 1.99 34.76
C GLY A 4 0.49 2.37 34.02
N PHE A 5 -0.58 1.56 34.11
CA PHE A 5 -1.90 1.95 33.61
C PHE A 5 -2.51 3.08 34.44
N LEU A 6 -2.52 2.94 35.77
CA LEU A 6 -3.05 3.97 36.68
C LEU A 6 -2.18 5.23 36.65
N ASP A 7 -0.86 5.08 36.52
CA ASP A 7 0.08 6.19 36.35
C ASP A 7 -0.20 6.97 35.05
N ALA A 8 -0.44 6.26 33.93
CA ALA A 8 -0.79 6.90 32.66
C ALA A 8 -2.17 7.58 32.72
N VAL A 9 -3.19 6.92 33.27
CA VAL A 9 -4.52 7.53 33.49
C VAL A 9 -4.45 8.74 34.41
N ALA A 10 -3.51 8.77 35.37
CA ALA A 10 -3.30 9.92 36.24
C ALA A 10 -2.77 11.17 35.52
N THR A 11 -2.16 11.03 34.34
CA THR A 11 -1.71 12.17 33.48
C THR A 11 -2.86 12.85 32.73
N LEU A 12 -4.00 12.17 32.57
CA LEU A 12 -5.17 12.71 31.89
C LEU A 12 -5.81 13.85 32.67
N ARG A 13 -6.37 14.83 31.96
CA ARG A 13 -7.17 15.90 32.54
C ARG A 13 -8.62 15.45 32.73
N SER A 14 -9.26 15.91 33.79
CA SER A 14 -10.70 15.71 33.97
C SER A 14 -11.51 16.46 32.90
N PRO A 15 -12.65 15.94 32.41
CA PRO A 15 -13.33 14.70 32.81
C PRO A 15 -12.82 13.41 32.12
N VAL A 16 -11.81 13.49 31.24
CA VAL A 16 -11.31 12.35 30.45
C VAL A 16 -10.75 11.26 31.36
N LYS A 17 -10.02 11.66 32.41
CA LYS A 17 -9.48 10.78 33.44
C LYS A 17 -10.57 9.93 34.08
N GLU A 18 -11.65 10.55 34.52
CA GLU A 18 -12.77 9.92 35.21
C GLU A 18 -13.54 9.00 34.24
N LEU A 19 -13.74 9.41 32.99
CA LEU A 19 -14.35 8.56 31.95
C LEU A 19 -13.53 7.28 31.72
N VAL A 20 -12.20 7.38 31.61
CA VAL A 20 -11.31 6.22 31.45
C VAL A 20 -11.33 5.33 32.70
N SER A 21 -11.33 5.90 33.90
CA SER A 21 -11.48 5.17 35.16
C SER A 21 -12.80 4.40 35.24
N VAL A 22 -13.91 5.00 34.80
CA VAL A 22 -15.23 4.35 34.77
C VAL A 22 -15.26 3.21 33.75
N VAL A 23 -14.89 3.44 32.49
CA VAL A 23 -14.98 2.42 31.43
C VAL A 23 -14.02 1.25 31.68
N SER A 24 -12.82 1.50 32.19
CA SER A 24 -11.83 0.46 32.51
C SER A 24 -12.07 -0.26 33.84
N GLU A 25 -13.10 0.11 34.60
CA GLU A 25 -13.31 -0.36 35.99
C GLU A 25 -12.04 -0.20 36.85
N ASN A 26 -11.40 0.97 36.74
CA ASN A 26 -10.09 1.32 37.31
C ASN A 26 -8.97 0.34 36.92
N GLY A 27 -8.88 -0.01 35.63
CA GLY A 27 -7.84 -0.89 35.09
C GLY A 27 -8.08 -2.39 35.32
N GLN A 28 -9.33 -2.80 35.52
CA GLN A 28 -9.76 -4.21 35.52
C GLN A 28 -10.20 -4.69 34.12
N LYS A 29 -10.66 -3.78 33.25
CA LYS A 29 -11.12 -4.07 31.89
C LYS A 29 -10.46 -3.16 30.84
N PHE A 30 -10.48 -3.61 29.59
CA PHE A 30 -10.02 -2.87 28.40
C PHE A 30 -8.55 -2.40 28.43
N ILE A 31 -7.70 -3.00 29.29
CA ILE A 31 -6.28 -2.64 29.41
C ILE A 31 -5.39 -3.28 28.33
N GLY A 32 -5.86 -4.28 27.60
CA GLY A 32 -5.09 -5.08 26.64
C GLY A 32 -4.91 -6.54 27.08
N GLU A 33 -5.08 -7.47 26.14
CA GLU A 33 -5.01 -8.93 26.37
C GLU A 33 -3.57 -9.43 26.55
N THR A 34 -2.62 -8.90 25.78
CA THR A 34 -1.19 -9.23 25.90
C THR A 34 -0.38 -8.12 26.58
N GLU A 35 0.83 -8.44 27.04
CA GLU A 35 1.78 -7.43 27.56
C GLU A 35 2.14 -6.37 26.51
N SER A 36 2.13 -6.75 25.22
CA SER A 36 2.39 -5.80 24.13
C SER A 36 1.22 -4.84 23.94
N ASP A 37 -0.02 -5.34 23.99
CA ASP A 37 -1.22 -4.52 23.95
C ASP A 37 -1.27 -3.56 25.13
N GLN A 38 -1.00 -4.04 26.35
CA GLN A 38 -0.98 -3.22 27.56
C GLN A 38 0.04 -2.07 27.46
N LYS A 39 1.20 -2.32 26.84
CA LYS A 39 2.20 -1.29 26.58
C LYS A 39 1.72 -0.25 25.55
N GLU A 40 1.09 -0.67 24.45
CA GLU A 40 0.54 0.28 23.47
C GLU A 40 -0.65 1.07 24.03
N VAL A 41 -1.51 0.45 24.85
CA VAL A 41 -2.62 1.13 25.53
C VAL A 41 -2.10 2.20 26.49
N ILE A 42 -1.06 1.90 27.28
CA ILE A 42 -0.41 2.86 28.19
C ILE A 42 0.22 4.03 27.41
N ASP A 43 0.94 3.76 26.32
CA ASP A 43 1.56 4.79 25.47
C ASP A 43 0.51 5.69 24.80
N TRP A 44 -0.60 5.11 24.32
CA TRP A 44 -1.71 5.88 23.74
C TRP A 44 -2.50 6.70 24.75
N ILE A 45 -2.70 6.20 25.97
CA ILE A 45 -3.30 6.99 27.06
C ILE A 45 -2.43 8.22 27.34
N ALA A 46 -1.13 8.03 27.53
CA ALA A 46 -0.20 9.12 27.89
C ALA A 46 -0.14 10.25 26.83
N LYS A 47 -0.20 9.92 25.54
CA LYS A 47 -0.15 10.92 24.44
C LYS A 47 -1.51 11.41 23.93
N SER A 48 -2.63 10.79 24.37
CA SER A 48 -3.99 11.08 23.86
C SER A 48 -4.36 12.57 23.85
N GLY A 49 -4.11 13.28 24.96
CA GLY A 49 -4.36 14.71 25.10
C GLY A 49 -3.47 15.62 24.25
N GLU A 50 -2.31 15.13 23.80
CA GLU A 50 -1.44 15.87 22.87
C GLU A 50 -1.86 15.65 21.42
N MET A 51 -2.21 14.41 21.06
CA MET A 51 -2.69 14.03 19.73
C MET A 51 -4.02 14.72 19.34
N ALA A 52 -4.83 15.07 20.33
CA ALA A 52 -6.13 15.73 20.14
C ALA A 52 -6.05 17.25 19.85
N THR A 53 -4.85 17.83 19.77
CA THR A 53 -4.64 19.26 19.47
C THR A 53 -4.77 19.56 17.97
N ASP A 54 -5.29 20.73 17.60
CA ASP A 54 -5.55 21.16 16.21
C ASP A 54 -4.35 20.96 15.27
N ASN A 55 -3.14 21.25 15.77
CA ASN A 55 -1.88 21.11 15.05
C ASN A 55 -1.47 19.64 14.83
N ARG A 56 -1.98 18.68 15.61
CA ARG A 56 -1.73 17.24 15.46
C ARG A 56 -2.91 16.46 14.85
N LEU A 57 -4.10 17.04 14.69
CA LEU A 57 -5.23 16.36 14.03
C LEU A 57 -4.89 15.82 12.62
N LYS A 58 -4.05 16.50 11.85
CA LYS A 58 -3.62 16.00 10.52
C LYS A 58 -2.75 14.74 10.60
N GLU A 59 -1.88 14.67 11.61
CA GLU A 59 -1.04 13.51 11.90
C GLU A 59 -1.91 12.36 12.43
N LEU A 60 -2.79 12.64 13.39
CA LEU A 60 -3.72 11.67 13.95
C LEU A 60 -4.66 11.09 12.88
N ASN A 61 -5.16 11.90 11.95
CA ASN A 61 -5.97 11.43 10.82
C ASN A 61 -5.21 10.46 9.91
N ALA A 62 -3.90 10.64 9.72
CA ALA A 62 -3.07 9.69 8.98
C ALA A 62 -2.81 8.40 9.77
N ILE A 63 -2.64 8.48 11.10
CA ILE A 63 -2.48 7.30 11.98
C ILE A 63 -3.78 6.49 12.07
N LEU A 64 -4.94 7.14 12.03
CA LEU A 64 -6.28 6.52 12.06
C LEU A 64 -6.78 6.06 10.67
N LEU A 65 -6.02 6.27 9.60
CA LEU A 65 -6.38 5.79 8.26
C LEU A 65 -6.44 4.25 8.19
N PRO A 66 -5.43 3.47 8.64
CA PRO A 66 -5.48 2.00 8.66
C PRO A 66 -6.07 1.40 9.95
N LYS A 67 -6.51 2.20 10.93
CA LYS A 67 -6.82 1.73 12.29
C LYS A 67 -8.30 1.89 12.68
N THR A 68 -8.95 0.78 13.08
CA THR A 68 -10.29 0.80 13.70
C THR A 68 -10.24 1.28 15.14
N TYR A 69 -9.25 0.79 15.90
CA TYR A 69 -8.95 1.18 17.28
C TYR A 69 -7.52 1.71 17.36
N VAL A 70 -7.24 2.60 18.32
CA VAL A 70 -6.02 3.43 18.28
C VAL A 70 -4.75 2.66 18.66
N ALA A 71 -4.87 1.75 19.64
CA ALA A 71 -3.81 0.82 20.03
C ALA A 71 -3.92 -0.49 19.22
N THR A 72 -4.82 -1.38 19.62
CA THR A 72 -4.89 -2.77 19.14
C THR A 72 -5.91 -2.94 17.99
N ASN A 73 -6.31 -4.19 17.72
CA ASN A 73 -7.40 -4.52 16.79
C ASN A 73 -8.79 -4.60 17.46
N TYR A 74 -8.90 -4.26 18.75
CA TYR A 74 -10.14 -4.30 19.54
C TYR A 74 -10.26 -3.06 20.44
N PHE A 75 -11.43 -2.85 21.04
CA PHE A 75 -11.69 -1.66 21.88
C PHE A 75 -10.88 -1.67 23.18
N THR A 76 -10.21 -0.56 23.48
CA THR A 76 -9.34 -0.41 24.66
C THR A 76 -9.58 0.89 25.42
N ALA A 77 -9.05 0.98 26.65
CA ALA A 77 -9.04 2.21 27.44
C ALA A 77 -8.27 3.37 26.78
N ALA A 78 -7.37 3.07 25.84
CA ALA A 78 -6.72 4.09 25.01
C ALA A 78 -7.70 4.78 24.04
N ASP A 79 -8.70 4.04 23.55
CA ASP A 79 -9.75 4.62 22.71
C ASP A 79 -10.66 5.55 23.52
N VAL A 80 -10.97 5.18 24.77
CA VAL A 80 -11.70 6.03 25.72
C VAL A 80 -10.93 7.34 25.97
N ALA A 81 -9.61 7.24 26.20
CA ALA A 81 -8.75 8.39 26.45
C ALA A 81 -8.64 9.32 25.23
N LEU A 82 -8.50 8.77 24.02
CA LEU A 82 -8.44 9.57 22.80
C LEU A 82 -9.79 10.20 22.46
N TYR A 83 -10.90 9.45 22.57
CA TYR A 83 -12.25 9.97 22.37
C TYR A 83 -12.54 11.16 23.30
N GLY A 84 -12.33 10.99 24.61
CA GLY A 84 -12.57 12.06 25.58
C GLY A 84 -11.64 13.26 25.37
N SER A 85 -10.40 13.04 24.94
CA SER A 85 -9.45 14.11 24.62
C SER A 85 -9.82 14.87 23.34
N LEU A 86 -10.34 14.17 22.32
CA LEU A 86 -10.83 14.76 21.08
C LEU A 86 -12.14 15.54 21.26
N TYR A 87 -12.98 15.14 22.22
CA TYR A 87 -14.34 15.64 22.36
C TYR A 87 -14.47 17.17 22.30
N PRO A 88 -13.69 17.99 23.04
CA PRO A 88 -13.86 19.44 23.06
C PRO A 88 -13.61 20.08 21.70
N THR A 89 -12.72 19.49 20.90
CA THR A 89 -12.37 19.94 19.54
C THR A 89 -13.42 19.45 18.54
N ILE A 90 -13.73 18.16 18.55
CA ILE A 90 -14.59 17.51 17.54
C ILE A 90 -16.05 17.96 17.66
N SER A 91 -16.56 18.20 18.87
CA SER A 91 -17.92 18.72 19.09
C SER A 91 -18.15 20.16 18.58
N GLN A 92 -17.08 20.89 18.23
CA GLN A 92 -17.16 22.26 17.69
C GLN A 92 -16.89 22.35 16.19
N LEU A 93 -16.43 21.26 15.54
CA LEU A 93 -16.08 21.28 14.13
C LEU A 93 -17.29 21.52 13.22
N GLN A 94 -17.12 22.47 12.31
CA GLN A 94 -18.05 22.72 11.22
C GLN A 94 -17.86 21.68 10.10
N PRO A 95 -18.86 21.45 9.21
CA PRO A 95 -18.79 20.38 8.21
C PRO A 95 -17.52 20.41 7.35
N ALA A 96 -17.15 21.58 6.83
CA ALA A 96 -15.92 21.77 6.05
C ALA A 96 -14.62 21.40 6.79
N GLN A 97 -14.62 21.39 8.13
CA GLN A 97 -13.47 20.98 8.94
C GLN A 97 -13.45 19.48 9.18
N TYR A 98 -14.58 18.86 9.55
CA TYR A 98 -14.61 17.42 9.81
C TYR A 98 -14.56 16.57 8.51
N TRP A 99 -15.09 17.08 7.39
CA TRP A 99 -14.85 16.50 6.06
C TRP A 99 -13.35 16.51 5.66
N ALA A 100 -12.53 17.39 6.22
CA ALA A 100 -11.09 17.43 5.98
C ALA A 100 -10.29 16.45 6.87
N THR A 101 -10.92 15.86 7.89
CA THR A 101 -10.34 14.83 8.78
C THR A 101 -11.24 13.58 8.87
N PRO A 102 -11.59 12.94 7.73
CA PRO A 102 -12.62 11.91 7.70
C PRO A 102 -12.26 10.64 8.48
N CYS A 103 -10.97 10.36 8.69
CA CYS A 103 -10.55 9.21 9.50
C CYS A 103 -10.75 9.48 11.00
N ILE A 104 -10.61 10.73 11.44
CA ILE A 104 -10.97 11.14 12.81
C ILE A 104 -12.48 11.10 13.00
N SER A 105 -13.28 11.63 12.07
CA SER A 105 -14.75 11.58 12.18
C SER A 105 -15.28 10.15 12.22
N ARG A 106 -14.81 9.28 11.31
CA ARG A 106 -15.13 7.84 11.31
C ARG A 106 -14.76 7.18 12.64
N TYR A 107 -13.55 7.44 13.13
CA TYR A 107 -13.07 6.87 14.39
C TYR A 107 -13.90 7.36 15.58
N PHE A 108 -14.13 8.66 15.69
CA PHE A 108 -14.87 9.29 16.77
C PHE A 108 -16.33 8.80 16.80
N ASP A 109 -16.99 8.69 15.65
CA ASP A 109 -18.35 8.14 15.56
C ASP A 109 -18.41 6.65 15.91
N HIS A 110 -17.42 5.86 15.46
CA HIS A 110 -17.31 4.46 15.85
C HIS A 110 -17.13 4.29 17.36
N ILE A 111 -16.32 5.14 18.01
CA ILE A 111 -16.08 5.07 19.46
C ILE A 111 -17.27 5.61 20.27
N GLN A 112 -17.90 6.73 19.88
CA GLN A 112 -19.03 7.30 20.64
C GLN A 112 -20.22 6.34 20.74
N ASN A 113 -20.37 5.46 19.74
CA ASN A 113 -21.47 4.49 19.66
C ASN A 113 -21.19 3.16 20.40
N GLN A 114 -19.98 2.93 20.94
CA GLN A 114 -19.67 1.73 21.72
C GLN A 114 -20.48 1.70 23.02
N GLU A 115 -21.03 0.54 23.37
CA GLU A 115 -21.89 0.35 24.55
C GLU A 115 -21.24 0.76 25.89
N PRO A 116 -19.93 0.48 26.13
CA PRO A 116 -19.24 0.98 27.32
C PRO A 116 -19.12 2.52 27.35
N ILE A 117 -18.90 3.16 26.20
CA ILE A 117 -18.84 4.64 26.10
C ILE A 117 -20.23 5.21 26.36
N ARG A 118 -21.25 4.76 25.61
CA ARG A 118 -22.64 5.26 25.73
C ARG A 118 -23.20 5.15 27.15
N THR A 119 -22.84 4.10 27.87
CA THR A 119 -23.22 3.91 29.28
C THR A 119 -22.42 4.83 30.20
N ALA A 120 -21.10 4.91 30.02
CA ALA A 120 -20.22 5.68 30.89
C ALA A 120 -20.32 7.20 30.72
N VAL A 121 -20.73 7.74 29.57
CA VAL A 121 -20.84 9.19 29.34
C VAL A 121 -22.08 9.83 29.98
N ALA A 122 -23.14 9.06 30.24
CA ALA A 122 -24.42 9.62 30.71
C ALA A 122 -24.32 10.44 32.02
N PRO A 123 -23.51 10.07 33.04
CA PRO A 123 -23.31 10.90 34.23
C PRO A 123 -22.48 12.18 34.00
N PHE A 124 -21.80 12.30 32.85
CA PHE A 124 -20.97 13.45 32.49
C PHE A 124 -21.67 14.45 31.56
N ALA A 125 -22.97 14.25 31.26
CA ALA A 125 -23.75 15.22 30.49
C ALA A 125 -23.80 16.58 31.22
N PRO A 126 -23.66 17.73 30.52
CA PRO A 126 -23.62 17.88 29.07
C PRO A 126 -22.22 17.80 28.44
N VAL A 127 -21.16 17.51 29.21
CA VAL A 127 -19.76 17.58 28.73
C VAL A 127 -19.44 16.52 27.68
N PHE A 128 -20.10 15.37 27.73
CA PHE A 128 -20.05 14.32 26.70
C PHE A 128 -21.49 14.01 26.19
N GLY A 129 -21.92 14.72 25.14
CA GLY A 129 -23.14 14.42 24.38
C GLY A 129 -22.85 13.73 23.03
N VAL A 130 -23.87 13.31 22.29
CA VAL A 130 -23.68 12.70 20.95
C VAL A 130 -23.34 13.76 19.92
N VAL A 131 -22.24 13.60 19.18
CA VAL A 131 -21.82 14.49 18.09
C VAL A 131 -22.28 13.90 16.76
N TRP A 132 -23.13 14.62 16.04
CA TRP A 132 -23.64 14.18 14.73
C TRP A 132 -22.82 14.78 13.58
N PHE A 133 -22.34 13.94 12.68
CA PHE A 133 -21.68 14.34 11.45
C PHE A 133 -22.66 14.20 10.27
N ASN A 134 -22.85 15.27 9.51
CA ASN A 134 -23.55 15.23 8.24
C ASN A 134 -22.57 14.80 7.13
N PHE A 135 -22.82 13.64 6.53
CA PHE A 135 -22.08 13.13 5.38
C PHE A 135 -22.89 13.15 4.08
N GLU A 136 -24.16 13.54 4.12
CA GLU A 136 -25.05 13.60 2.93
C GLU A 136 -24.68 14.79 2.04
N ASP A 137 -24.42 15.96 2.66
CA ASP A 137 -23.95 17.17 1.98
C ASP A 137 -22.41 17.20 1.77
N ALA A 138 -21.71 16.10 2.01
CA ALA A 138 -20.26 16.05 1.90
C ALA A 138 -19.80 16.30 0.45
N PRO A 139 -18.93 17.31 0.19
CA PRO A 139 -18.46 17.61 -1.16
C PRO A 139 -17.84 16.37 -1.80
N ALA A 140 -18.31 16.02 -3.00
CA ALA A 140 -17.73 14.95 -3.79
C ALA A 140 -16.22 15.18 -3.91
N VAL A 141 -15.42 14.25 -3.39
CA VAL A 141 -13.97 14.41 -3.26
C VAL A 141 -13.36 14.56 -4.65
N GLU A 142 -13.05 15.80 -5.03
CA GLU A 142 -12.53 16.14 -6.35
C GLU A 142 -11.21 15.41 -6.58
N ARG A 143 -11.25 14.38 -7.42
CA ARG A 143 -10.03 13.75 -7.93
C ARG A 143 -9.32 14.76 -8.81
N ARG A 144 -8.34 15.47 -8.24
CA ARG A 144 -7.43 16.34 -8.97
C ARG A 144 -6.58 15.50 -9.92
N THR A 145 -7.12 15.24 -11.11
CA THR A 145 -6.38 14.64 -12.22
C THR A 145 -5.17 15.52 -12.52
N GLU A 146 -3.96 14.96 -12.38
CA GLU A 146 -2.74 15.70 -12.69
C GLU A 146 -2.77 16.21 -14.15
N PRO A 147 -2.42 17.48 -14.41
CA PRO A 147 -2.40 18.01 -15.76
C PRO A 147 -1.37 17.26 -16.60
N SER A 148 -1.83 16.59 -17.66
CA SER A 148 -1.00 15.70 -18.47
C SER A 148 0.19 16.45 -19.09
N LYS A 149 1.40 16.02 -18.73
CA LYS A 149 2.64 16.62 -19.24
C LYS A 149 2.77 16.34 -20.74
N LYS A 150 2.60 17.40 -21.55
CA LYS A 150 2.82 17.37 -23.00
C LYS A 150 4.21 16.79 -23.32
N LYS A 151 4.28 15.85 -24.26
CA LYS A 151 5.56 15.38 -24.82
C LYS A 151 6.17 16.51 -25.65
N GLU A 152 7.32 17.03 -25.23
CA GLU A 152 8.15 17.85 -26.12
C GLU A 152 8.68 16.97 -27.26
N LYS A 153 8.43 17.39 -28.51
CA LYS A 153 9.02 16.76 -29.70
C LYS A 153 10.18 17.63 -30.19
N LYS A 154 11.31 16.98 -30.46
CA LYS A 154 12.56 17.60 -30.92
C LYS A 154 12.37 18.26 -32.29
N ALA A 155 13.02 19.39 -32.52
CA ALA A 155 12.86 20.20 -33.73
C ALA A 155 13.52 19.60 -34.98
N ALA A 156 12.90 19.86 -36.14
CA ALA A 156 13.49 19.85 -37.48
C ALA A 156 12.78 20.95 -38.28
N ALA A 157 13.45 21.58 -39.26
CA ALA A 157 13.05 22.88 -39.80
C ALA A 157 12.57 22.84 -41.26
N ALA A 158 11.61 23.71 -41.59
CA ALA A 158 11.56 24.48 -42.84
C ALA A 158 10.45 25.56 -42.78
N SER A 159 10.67 26.69 -43.45
CA SER A 159 9.65 27.66 -43.88
C SER A 159 9.97 28.00 -45.35
N PRO A 160 8.99 28.40 -46.18
CA PRO A 160 8.41 29.74 -46.07
C PRO A 160 6.88 29.82 -46.28
N ALA A 161 6.32 31.00 -46.01
CA ALA A 161 5.02 31.46 -46.56
C ALA A 161 5.27 32.40 -47.75
N PRO A 162 4.24 32.83 -48.50
CA PRO A 162 3.63 34.14 -48.14
C PRO A 162 2.11 34.30 -48.42
N GLU A 163 1.51 35.33 -47.80
CA GLU A 163 0.38 36.18 -48.28
C GLU A 163 -1.01 35.52 -48.58
N THR A 164 -2.19 36.17 -48.47
CA THR A 164 -2.69 37.55 -48.15
C THR A 164 -3.98 37.41 -47.29
N THR A 165 -4.21 38.10 -46.15
CA THR A 165 -4.81 39.46 -45.92
C THR A 165 -6.25 39.69 -46.47
N PRO A 166 -7.06 40.68 -45.98
CA PRO A 166 -7.31 41.13 -44.58
C PRO A 166 -8.77 41.60 -44.23
N THR A 167 -9.11 41.69 -42.94
CA THR A 167 -10.04 42.70 -42.31
C THR A 167 -9.73 42.72 -40.79
N ALA A 168 -9.40 43.83 -40.10
CA ALA A 168 -10.18 45.06 -39.79
C ALA A 168 -11.33 44.81 -38.77
N SER A 169 -11.55 45.59 -37.70
CA SER A 169 -11.00 46.91 -37.31
C SER A 169 -11.04 47.23 -35.78
N THR A 170 -10.29 48.26 -35.34
CA THR A 170 -10.51 49.17 -34.16
C THR A 170 -10.59 48.58 -32.72
N SER A 171 -10.10 49.23 -31.64
CA SER A 171 -9.27 50.46 -31.45
C SER A 171 -8.66 50.49 -30.02
N ALA A 172 -7.64 51.35 -29.80
CA ALA A 172 -6.83 51.47 -28.55
C ALA A 172 -7.37 52.58 -27.59
N PRO A 173 -6.68 53.17 -26.55
CA PRO A 173 -5.21 53.23 -26.27
C PRO A 173 -4.68 53.19 -24.79
N ALA A 174 -3.35 53.03 -24.65
CA ALA A 174 -2.37 53.70 -23.74
C ALA A 174 -2.61 53.86 -22.20
N ALA A 175 -1.61 53.96 -21.27
CA ALA A 175 -0.13 53.77 -21.21
C ALA A 175 0.35 54.06 -19.72
N PRO A 176 1.61 54.46 -19.37
CA PRO A 176 2.90 53.73 -19.42
C PRO A 176 3.80 53.78 -18.12
N LYS A 177 4.82 52.88 -18.05
CA LYS A 177 6.13 53.01 -17.31
C LYS A 177 6.07 53.01 -15.74
N ALA A 178 7.16 52.85 -14.95
CA ALA A 178 8.61 52.86 -15.22
C ALA A 178 9.48 51.97 -14.26
N SER A 179 10.66 51.53 -14.77
CA SER A 179 12.01 51.42 -14.14
C SER A 179 12.31 50.85 -12.73
N ALA A 180 13.39 50.05 -12.65
CA ALA A 180 14.16 49.68 -11.44
C ALA A 180 15.26 50.73 -11.08
N PRO A 181 16.06 50.57 -9.99
CA PRO A 181 17.26 49.70 -10.04
C PRO A 181 17.62 48.98 -8.70
N ALA A 182 18.76 48.26 -8.69
CA ALA A 182 19.43 47.67 -7.50
C ALA A 182 20.76 48.39 -7.18
N PRO A 183 21.37 48.12 -6.01
CA PRO A 183 22.68 47.43 -5.92
C PRO A 183 22.66 46.27 -4.88
N GLU A 184 23.40 45.16 -4.95
CA GLU A 184 24.84 44.86 -5.16
C GLU A 184 25.76 44.92 -3.91
N ALA A 185 26.16 43.73 -3.42
CA ALA A 185 27.43 43.34 -2.75
C ALA A 185 27.33 41.82 -2.38
N GLN A 186 28.16 40.89 -2.89
CA GLN A 186 29.53 40.52 -2.44
C GLN A 186 29.58 39.86 -1.03
N GLU A 187 30.30 38.76 -0.73
CA GLU A 187 31.27 37.96 -1.53
C GLU A 187 31.35 36.45 -1.13
N LYS A 188 32.03 35.68 -2.00
CA LYS A 188 32.56 34.30 -1.99
C LYS A 188 33.50 33.98 -0.77
N THR A 189 34.10 32.79 -0.51
CA THR A 189 34.29 31.49 -1.23
C THR A 189 34.77 30.35 -0.30
N GLN A 190 34.77 29.08 -0.79
CA GLN A 190 35.66 27.95 -0.40
C GLN A 190 35.42 27.26 0.99
N LYS A 191 35.88 26.02 1.29
CA LYS A 191 36.85 25.10 0.63
C LYS A 191 36.50 23.59 0.80
N LYS A 192 37.39 22.67 0.38
CA LYS A 192 37.17 21.21 0.19
C LYS A 192 38.23 20.31 0.89
N GLU A 193 37.82 19.08 1.25
CA GLU A 193 38.58 17.79 1.28
C GLU A 193 39.88 17.56 2.13
N LYS A 194 39.78 16.67 3.14
CA LYS A 194 40.58 15.42 3.43
C LYS A 194 40.26 14.94 4.87
N LYS A 195 40.21 13.67 5.31
CA LYS A 195 40.61 12.29 4.90
C LYS A 195 41.83 11.73 5.67
N GLU A 196 41.65 10.52 6.23
CA GLU A 196 42.60 9.59 6.89
C GLU A 196 43.11 9.93 8.31
N LYS A 197 43.48 9.00 9.23
CA LYS A 197 43.02 7.63 9.66
C LYS A 197 44.18 6.83 10.29
N LYS A 198 44.13 6.56 11.61
CA LYS A 198 44.86 5.49 12.35
C LYS A 198 44.19 5.29 13.74
N LYS A 199 44.03 4.12 14.40
CA LYS A 199 44.71 2.79 14.48
C LYS A 199 46.12 2.82 15.13
N ASP A 200 46.51 1.97 16.08
CA ASP A 200 45.91 0.79 16.79
C ASP A 200 46.35 0.84 18.30
N ALA A 201 46.13 -0.08 19.26
CA ALA A 201 45.79 -1.53 19.29
C ALA A 201 45.02 -1.91 20.61
N ALA A 202 44.33 -3.06 20.73
CA ALA A 202 44.73 -4.38 21.31
C ALA A 202 44.86 -4.46 22.87
N ALA A 203 44.59 -5.59 23.56
CA ALA A 203 44.29 -6.98 23.15
C ALA A 203 43.15 -7.60 24.03
N GLU A 204 42.25 -8.44 23.50
CA GLU A 204 42.20 -9.95 23.56
C GLU A 204 41.82 -10.52 24.95
N ASP A 205 41.02 -11.59 25.12
CA ASP A 205 40.95 -12.93 24.47
C ASP A 205 39.45 -13.35 24.29
N SER A 206 38.91 -13.70 23.10
CA SER A 206 38.83 -15.01 22.40
C SER A 206 38.13 -16.17 23.17
N GLY A 207 37.39 -17.11 22.57
CA GLY A 207 36.99 -17.37 21.17
C GLY A 207 35.51 -17.83 21.09
N LYS A 208 34.97 -18.46 20.02
CA LYS A 208 35.57 -19.20 18.89
C LYS A 208 34.66 -19.13 17.65
N LYS A 209 35.25 -19.21 16.44
CA LYS A 209 34.60 -19.00 15.13
C LYS A 209 33.83 -20.23 14.62
N ASN A 210 32.84 -20.01 13.73
CA ASN A 210 33.02 -20.48 12.34
C ASN A 210 32.34 -19.56 11.30
N LYS A 211 32.75 -19.73 10.03
CA LYS A 211 32.59 -18.81 8.89
C LYS A 211 31.16 -18.70 8.38
N GLY A 212 30.80 -17.51 7.89
CA GLY A 212 29.58 -17.32 7.10
C GLY A 212 29.64 -18.00 5.73
N GLY A 213 28.50 -18.52 5.27
CA GLY A 213 28.34 -19.06 3.93
C GLY A 213 28.37 -17.95 2.88
N LYS A 214 29.39 -17.98 2.02
CA LYS A 214 29.41 -17.22 0.76
C LYS A 214 28.21 -17.68 -0.07
N ALA A 215 27.27 -16.77 -0.37
CA ALA A 215 26.14 -17.09 -1.24
C ALA A 215 26.66 -17.72 -2.55
N PRO A 216 26.12 -18.87 -2.99
CA PRO A 216 26.52 -19.49 -4.25
C PRO A 216 26.41 -18.50 -5.41
N ALA A 217 27.28 -18.66 -6.40
CA ALA A 217 27.26 -17.79 -7.57
C ALA A 217 25.91 -17.91 -8.30
N ALA A 218 25.49 -16.84 -8.98
CA ALA A 218 24.50 -16.96 -10.03
C ALA A 218 25.16 -17.66 -11.22
N GLU A 219 25.22 -18.99 -11.16
CA GLU A 219 25.67 -19.85 -12.25
C GLU A 219 24.76 -19.70 -13.48
N GLU A 220 25.20 -20.29 -14.59
CA GLU A 220 24.77 -19.89 -15.93
C GLU A 220 23.32 -20.29 -16.24
N ALA A 221 22.36 -19.45 -15.84
CA ALA A 221 21.02 -19.47 -16.44
C ALA A 221 21.18 -19.24 -17.96
N GLY A 222 21.07 -20.31 -18.74
CA GLY A 222 21.28 -20.34 -20.19
C GLY A 222 20.16 -19.65 -20.96
N GLU A 223 19.61 -20.34 -21.96
CA GLU A 223 18.43 -19.83 -22.67
C GLU A 223 17.24 -19.67 -21.71
N PRO A 224 16.42 -18.61 -21.85
CA PRO A 224 15.21 -18.44 -21.04
C PRO A 224 14.24 -19.61 -21.23
N VAL A 225 13.98 -20.36 -20.16
CA VAL A 225 12.97 -21.44 -20.11
C VAL A 225 11.93 -21.12 -19.03
N PRO A 226 10.65 -21.53 -19.21
CA PRO A 226 9.57 -21.09 -18.33
C PRO A 226 9.72 -21.59 -16.89
N SER A 227 10.36 -22.75 -16.68
CA SER A 227 10.66 -23.31 -15.35
C SER A 227 11.64 -22.47 -14.51
N MET A 228 12.33 -21.47 -15.08
CA MET A 228 13.10 -20.50 -14.30
C MET A 228 12.21 -19.57 -13.45
N ILE A 229 10.92 -19.48 -13.76
CA ILE A 229 9.94 -18.60 -13.11
C ILE A 229 9.30 -19.33 -11.91
N ASP A 230 9.36 -18.72 -10.72
CA ASP A 230 8.71 -19.25 -9.52
C ASP A 230 7.23 -18.83 -9.54
N LEU A 231 6.36 -19.75 -9.95
CA LEU A 231 4.91 -19.59 -9.89
C LEU A 231 4.37 -20.33 -8.66
N ARG A 232 3.51 -19.67 -7.87
CA ARG A 232 2.85 -20.30 -6.73
C ARG A 232 1.38 -19.92 -6.66
N VAL A 233 0.61 -20.77 -5.98
CA VAL A 233 -0.73 -20.44 -5.51
C VAL A 233 -0.62 -19.38 -4.42
N GLY A 234 -1.34 -18.27 -4.59
CA GLY A 234 -1.47 -17.21 -3.59
C GLY A 234 -2.91 -17.03 -3.14
N HIS A 235 -3.11 -16.62 -1.89
CA HIS A 235 -4.43 -16.29 -1.33
C HIS A 235 -4.45 -14.83 -0.87
N ILE A 236 -5.37 -14.01 -1.41
CA ILE A 236 -5.55 -12.61 -1.00
C ILE A 236 -6.24 -12.58 0.38
N VAL A 237 -5.46 -12.36 1.44
CA VAL A 237 -5.98 -12.23 2.81
C VAL A 237 -6.50 -10.83 3.11
N ASP A 238 -5.97 -9.80 2.43
CA ASP A 238 -6.59 -8.47 2.38
C ASP A 238 -6.24 -7.75 1.07
N VAL A 239 -7.07 -6.78 0.71
CA VAL A 239 -6.91 -5.91 -0.43
C VAL A 239 -7.49 -4.52 -0.12
N VAL A 240 -6.72 -3.48 -0.40
CA VAL A 240 -7.11 -2.07 -0.28
C VAL A 240 -6.74 -1.31 -1.56
N LYS A 241 -7.39 -0.17 -1.84
CA LYS A 241 -6.97 0.71 -2.94
C LYS A 241 -5.70 1.47 -2.54
N HIS A 242 -4.76 1.63 -3.48
CA HIS A 242 -3.52 2.36 -3.22
C HIS A 242 -3.82 3.86 -2.98
N PRO A 243 -3.38 4.47 -1.86
CA PRO A 243 -3.75 5.83 -1.50
C PRO A 243 -3.32 6.85 -2.57
N ASP A 244 -2.09 6.75 -3.07
CA ASP A 244 -1.54 7.64 -4.09
C ASP A 244 -1.76 7.17 -5.55
N ALA A 245 -2.69 6.23 -5.79
CA ALA A 245 -2.90 5.70 -7.16
C ALA A 245 -4.27 5.02 -7.39
N ASP A 246 -5.24 5.77 -7.93
CA ASP A 246 -6.58 5.32 -8.35
C ASP A 246 -6.65 3.95 -9.05
N GLY A 247 -5.67 3.63 -9.90
CA GLY A 247 -5.65 2.42 -10.72
C GLY A 247 -4.96 1.21 -10.08
N LEU A 248 -4.43 1.33 -8.86
CA LEU A 248 -3.68 0.27 -8.19
C LEU A 248 -4.40 -0.23 -6.93
N TYR A 249 -4.41 -1.54 -6.72
CA TYR A 249 -4.67 -2.14 -5.41
C TYR A 249 -3.33 -2.35 -4.68
N ILE A 250 -3.40 -2.50 -3.36
CA ILE A 250 -2.37 -3.09 -2.52
C ILE A 250 -2.99 -4.35 -1.94
N GLU A 251 -2.49 -5.52 -2.33
CA GLU A 251 -2.90 -6.81 -1.77
C GLU A 251 -1.91 -7.27 -0.70
N GLN A 252 -2.40 -7.95 0.33
CA GLN A 252 -1.61 -8.87 1.14
C GLN A 252 -1.93 -10.28 0.68
N ILE A 253 -0.94 -10.96 0.09
CA ILE A 253 -1.11 -12.29 -0.51
C ILE A 253 -0.29 -13.30 0.28
N ASP A 254 -0.98 -14.25 0.93
CA ASP A 254 -0.35 -15.42 1.50
C ASP A 254 0.18 -16.32 0.38
N LEU A 255 1.46 -16.67 0.46
CA LEU A 255 2.20 -17.50 -0.49
C LEU A 255 2.89 -18.67 0.21
N GLY A 256 2.35 -19.10 1.36
CA GLY A 256 2.83 -20.23 2.16
C GLY A 256 4.22 -20.01 2.77
N GLU A 257 4.57 -18.76 3.08
CA GLU A 257 5.90 -18.38 3.58
C GLU A 257 5.85 -18.08 5.08
N GLU A 258 6.82 -18.58 5.85
CA GLU A 258 6.91 -18.42 7.32
C GLU A 258 7.00 -16.95 7.76
N THR A 259 7.41 -16.05 6.87
CA THR A 259 7.42 -14.60 7.06
C THR A 259 6.05 -13.93 6.97
N GLY A 260 5.00 -14.69 6.66
CA GLY A 260 3.64 -14.21 6.45
C GLY A 260 3.37 -13.68 5.02
N PRO A 261 2.18 -13.09 4.79
CA PRO A 261 1.76 -12.59 3.49
C PRO A 261 2.72 -11.55 2.89
N ARG A 262 2.89 -11.61 1.57
CA ARG A 262 3.63 -10.58 0.81
C ARG A 262 2.70 -9.43 0.47
N THR A 263 3.20 -8.20 0.64
CA THR A 263 2.60 -7.02 0.02
C THR A 263 2.84 -7.06 -1.49
N VAL A 264 1.75 -6.96 -2.24
CA VAL A 264 1.71 -6.93 -3.71
C VAL A 264 0.96 -5.66 -4.14
N VAL A 265 1.24 -5.17 -5.35
CA VAL A 265 0.58 -3.99 -5.92
C VAL A 265 0.13 -4.31 -7.35
N SER A 266 -1.15 -4.66 -7.54
CA SER A 266 -1.71 -4.94 -8.87
C SER A 266 -2.36 -3.72 -9.52
N GLY A 267 -2.48 -3.73 -10.85
CA GLY A 267 -3.16 -2.70 -11.64
C GLY A 267 -4.64 -2.97 -11.92
N LEU A 268 -5.35 -3.62 -10.99
CA LEU A 268 -6.64 -4.26 -11.28
C LEU A 268 -7.90 -3.43 -10.93
N VAL A 269 -7.78 -2.24 -10.31
CA VAL A 269 -8.94 -1.47 -9.79
C VAL A 269 -10.01 -1.17 -10.82
N ASN A 270 -9.61 -0.92 -12.08
CA ASN A 270 -10.53 -0.57 -13.16
C ASN A 270 -11.18 -1.79 -13.84
N TYR A 271 -10.80 -3.02 -13.46
CA TYR A 271 -11.18 -4.25 -14.17
C TYR A 271 -11.81 -5.30 -13.24
N ILE A 272 -11.32 -5.40 -12.00
CA ILE A 272 -11.82 -6.36 -11.01
C ILE A 272 -12.24 -5.59 -9.74
N PRO A 273 -13.53 -5.62 -9.36
CA PRO A 273 -14.02 -4.96 -8.15
C PRO A 273 -13.48 -5.68 -6.90
N ILE A 274 -13.35 -4.94 -5.80
CA ILE A 274 -12.59 -5.37 -4.60
C ILE A 274 -13.23 -6.59 -3.90
N GLU A 275 -14.55 -6.73 -4.02
CA GLU A 275 -15.37 -7.86 -3.55
C GLU A 275 -15.13 -9.15 -4.36
N ARG A 276 -14.53 -9.02 -5.56
CA ARG A 276 -14.04 -10.14 -6.37
C ARG A 276 -12.53 -10.38 -6.22
N MET A 277 -11.82 -9.56 -5.44
CA MET A 277 -10.40 -9.72 -5.11
C MET A 277 -10.18 -10.36 -3.74
N ARG A 278 -10.92 -9.95 -2.69
CA ARG A 278 -10.79 -10.50 -1.34
C ARG A 278 -11.16 -11.99 -1.30
N ASP A 279 -10.44 -12.75 -0.45
CA ASP A 279 -10.59 -14.19 -0.24
C ASP A 279 -10.49 -15.02 -1.53
N LYS A 280 -9.68 -14.56 -2.51
CA LYS A 280 -9.42 -15.29 -3.75
C LYS A 280 -8.08 -15.98 -3.76
N TYR A 281 -8.12 -17.20 -4.28
CA TYR A 281 -6.96 -17.98 -4.69
C TYR A 281 -6.61 -17.63 -6.14
N LEU A 282 -5.33 -17.41 -6.40
CA LEU A 282 -4.77 -16.99 -7.68
C LEU A 282 -3.39 -17.59 -7.92
N VAL A 283 -2.84 -17.40 -9.14
CA VAL A 283 -1.44 -17.69 -9.44
C VAL A 283 -0.61 -16.40 -9.35
N ALA A 284 0.53 -16.46 -8.65
CA ALA A 284 1.44 -15.34 -8.48
C ALA A 284 2.87 -15.68 -8.92
N VAL A 285 3.60 -14.68 -9.42
CA VAL A 285 5.02 -14.75 -9.79
C VAL A 285 5.88 -14.27 -8.61
N CYS A 286 6.64 -15.18 -8.01
CA CYS A 286 7.25 -15.00 -6.68
C CYS A 286 8.76 -14.67 -6.71
N ASN A 287 9.46 -14.87 -7.83
CA ASN A 287 10.90 -14.63 -7.94
C ASN A 287 11.29 -13.40 -8.79
N LEU A 288 10.34 -12.54 -9.14
CA LEU A 288 10.65 -11.23 -9.72
C LEU A 288 11.38 -10.34 -8.71
N LYS A 289 12.29 -9.49 -9.19
CA LYS A 289 12.92 -8.47 -8.33
C LYS A 289 11.83 -7.48 -7.84
N PRO A 290 11.69 -7.23 -6.53
CA PRO A 290 10.65 -6.34 -5.99
C PRO A 290 10.66 -4.94 -6.63
N ALA A 291 9.48 -4.46 -7.02
CA ALA A 291 9.26 -3.20 -7.70
C ALA A 291 8.70 -2.14 -6.74
N ASN A 292 9.13 -0.88 -6.86
CA ASN A 292 8.45 0.24 -6.19
C ASN A 292 7.38 0.81 -7.14
N MET A 293 6.14 0.78 -6.69
CA MET A 293 4.97 1.29 -7.40
C MET A 293 4.33 2.34 -6.50
N ARG A 294 4.46 3.62 -6.89
CA ARG A 294 3.86 4.79 -6.20
C ARG A 294 4.22 4.94 -4.71
N GLY A 295 5.37 4.41 -4.30
CA GLY A 295 5.87 4.47 -2.92
C GLY A 295 5.86 3.11 -2.24
N VAL A 296 4.84 2.29 -2.53
CA VAL A 296 4.70 0.92 -1.99
C VAL A 296 5.58 -0.05 -2.78
N LYS A 297 6.14 -1.04 -2.09
CA LYS A 297 7.03 -2.05 -2.68
C LYS A 297 6.26 -3.35 -2.88
N SER A 298 6.03 -3.73 -4.14
CA SER A 298 5.45 -5.02 -4.50
C SER A 298 6.54 -6.11 -4.46
N PHE A 299 6.26 -7.22 -3.80
CA PHE A 299 7.16 -8.37 -3.64
C PHE A 299 6.75 -9.61 -4.45
N ALA A 300 5.68 -9.53 -5.25
CA ALA A 300 5.28 -10.52 -6.24
C ALA A 300 4.52 -9.82 -7.39
N MET A 301 3.96 -10.60 -8.31
CA MET A 301 3.04 -10.11 -9.35
C MET A 301 1.89 -11.11 -9.53
N VAL A 302 0.64 -10.62 -9.56
CA VAL A 302 -0.55 -11.46 -9.80
C VAL A 302 -0.67 -11.76 -11.30
N LEU A 303 -0.75 -13.05 -11.67
CA LEU A 303 -0.89 -13.47 -13.06
C LEU A 303 -2.36 -13.40 -13.50
N CYS A 304 -2.64 -12.57 -14.50
CA CYS A 304 -4.01 -12.33 -14.99
C CYS A 304 -4.15 -12.70 -16.47
N ALA A 305 -5.30 -13.24 -16.86
CA ALA A 305 -5.69 -13.32 -18.27
C ALA A 305 -6.23 -11.96 -18.74
N THR A 306 -5.69 -11.42 -19.84
CA THR A 306 -6.22 -10.22 -20.54
C THR A 306 -6.80 -10.64 -21.89
N SER A 307 -8.02 -10.21 -22.19
CA SER A 307 -8.73 -10.56 -23.43
C SER A 307 -7.95 -10.23 -24.71
N LYS A 308 -8.23 -10.97 -25.79
CA LYS A 308 -7.67 -10.71 -27.15
C LYS A 308 -7.99 -9.30 -27.66
N GLU A 309 -9.12 -8.76 -27.22
CA GLU A 309 -9.58 -7.39 -27.53
C GLU A 309 -8.88 -6.32 -26.68
N GLY A 310 -7.91 -6.73 -25.85
CA GLY A 310 -7.21 -5.87 -24.91
C GLY A 310 -7.97 -5.74 -23.59
N LYS A 311 -7.58 -4.75 -22.78
CA LYS A 311 -8.07 -4.58 -21.41
C LYS A 311 -9.55 -4.20 -21.32
N GLU A 312 -10.07 -3.52 -22.34
CA GLU A 312 -11.50 -3.18 -22.47
C GLU A 312 -12.36 -4.44 -22.67
N GLY A 313 -11.80 -5.50 -23.28
CA GLY A 313 -12.44 -6.82 -23.40
C GLY A 313 -12.37 -7.67 -22.13
N GLY A 314 -11.89 -7.11 -21.01
CA GLY A 314 -11.84 -7.76 -19.70
C GLY A 314 -10.47 -8.29 -19.27
N ILE A 315 -10.30 -8.36 -17.95
CA ILE A 315 -9.16 -9.00 -17.27
C ILE A 315 -9.70 -9.90 -16.17
N GLU A 316 -9.17 -11.13 -16.07
CA GLU A 316 -9.54 -12.11 -15.04
C GLU A 316 -8.31 -12.64 -14.29
N LEU A 317 -8.47 -12.96 -13.00
CA LEU A 317 -7.45 -13.70 -12.24
C LEU A 317 -7.32 -15.13 -12.78
N ILE A 318 -6.08 -15.63 -12.93
CA ILE A 318 -5.87 -17.07 -13.15
C ILE A 318 -6.12 -17.82 -11.85
N GLN A 319 -7.14 -18.67 -11.85
CA GLN A 319 -7.57 -19.46 -10.70
C GLN A 319 -6.83 -20.80 -10.67
N PRO A 320 -6.27 -21.20 -9.51
CA PRO A 320 -5.74 -22.54 -9.31
C PRO A 320 -6.88 -23.56 -9.09
N PRO A 321 -6.58 -24.86 -9.04
CA PRO A 321 -7.56 -25.90 -8.74
C PRO A 321 -8.32 -25.68 -7.43
N PRO A 322 -9.61 -26.05 -7.35
CA PRO A 322 -10.36 -26.01 -6.09
C PRO A 322 -9.70 -26.86 -5.01
N GLY A 323 -9.35 -26.23 -3.88
CA GLY A 323 -8.68 -26.89 -2.74
C GLY A 323 -7.15 -26.77 -2.70
N SER A 324 -6.51 -26.18 -3.73
CA SER A 324 -5.09 -25.84 -3.68
C SER A 324 -4.75 -24.89 -2.53
N LYS A 325 -3.53 -24.99 -2.00
CA LYS A 325 -3.11 -24.29 -0.77
C LYS A 325 -2.15 -23.11 -1.04
N PRO A 326 -2.10 -22.09 -0.17
CA PRO A 326 -1.12 -21.00 -0.31
C PRO A 326 0.31 -21.55 -0.34
N GLY A 327 1.12 -21.04 -1.27
CA GLY A 327 2.50 -21.48 -1.50
C GLY A 327 2.67 -22.77 -2.30
N GLU A 328 1.58 -23.44 -2.69
CA GLU A 328 1.66 -24.62 -3.56
C GLU A 328 2.32 -24.26 -4.90
N ARG A 329 3.36 -25.02 -5.29
CA ARG A 329 4.11 -24.78 -6.52
C ARG A 329 3.21 -24.98 -7.73
N VAL A 330 3.13 -23.94 -8.55
CA VAL A 330 2.54 -23.97 -9.89
C VAL A 330 3.68 -24.20 -10.88
N TYR A 331 3.46 -25.03 -11.89
CA TYR A 331 4.47 -25.43 -12.86
C TYR A 331 3.85 -25.70 -14.23
N PHE A 332 4.71 -25.85 -15.22
CA PHE A 332 4.34 -26.17 -16.60
C PHE A 332 4.39 -27.69 -16.81
N GLU A 333 3.42 -28.23 -17.52
CA GLU A 333 3.34 -29.66 -17.87
C GLU A 333 4.50 -30.09 -18.78
N GLY A 334 5.09 -31.25 -18.48
CA GLY A 334 6.26 -31.80 -19.17
C GLY A 334 7.45 -32.06 -18.24
N SER A 335 8.11 -33.21 -18.42
CA SER A 335 9.18 -33.72 -17.54
C SER A 335 10.34 -32.74 -17.30
N GLU A 336 10.66 -31.92 -18.30
CA GLU A 336 11.66 -30.85 -18.28
C GLU A 336 11.32 -29.65 -17.37
N PHE A 337 10.04 -29.46 -17.02
CA PHE A 337 9.57 -28.36 -16.18
C PHE A 337 9.01 -28.84 -14.83
N GLU A 338 8.36 -30.00 -14.81
CA GLU A 338 7.80 -30.59 -13.59
C GLU A 338 8.87 -30.84 -12.52
N SER A 339 10.05 -31.32 -12.94
CA SER A 339 11.20 -31.62 -12.07
C SER A 339 12.11 -30.42 -11.77
N ALA A 340 11.96 -29.30 -12.50
CA ALA A 340 12.93 -28.19 -12.47
C ALA A 340 12.68 -27.18 -11.33
N THR A 341 13.72 -26.88 -10.56
CA THR A 341 13.70 -25.85 -9.51
C THR A 341 13.78 -24.44 -10.13
N PRO A 342 12.86 -23.51 -9.80
CA PRO A 342 12.93 -22.14 -10.30
C PRO A 342 14.10 -21.34 -9.71
N LEU A 343 14.49 -20.25 -10.39
CA LEU A 343 15.58 -19.40 -9.92
C LEU A 343 15.18 -18.65 -8.64
N SER A 344 16.09 -18.50 -7.68
CA SER A 344 15.81 -17.81 -6.41
C SER A 344 15.43 -16.33 -6.59
N GLN A 345 15.96 -15.66 -7.60
CA GLN A 345 15.46 -14.37 -8.07
C GLN A 345 15.84 -14.16 -9.56
N LEU A 346 14.87 -13.75 -10.39
CA LEU A 346 15.09 -13.38 -11.78
C LEU A 346 15.96 -12.12 -11.89
N ASN A 347 16.86 -12.11 -12.86
CA ASN A 347 17.72 -10.95 -13.15
C ASN A 347 17.08 -10.10 -14.27
N PRO A 348 16.63 -8.85 -14.00
CA PRO A 348 16.01 -8.00 -15.02
C PRO A 348 16.88 -7.71 -16.24
N LYS A 349 18.21 -7.87 -16.15
CA LYS A 349 19.10 -7.75 -17.32
C LYS A 349 18.98 -8.91 -18.31
N LYS A 350 18.53 -10.09 -17.86
CA LYS A 350 18.33 -11.28 -18.72
C LYS A 350 16.94 -11.35 -19.35
N LYS A 351 15.98 -10.49 -18.92
CA LYS A 351 14.62 -10.41 -19.46
C LYS A 351 13.89 -11.76 -19.60
N ILE A 352 14.09 -12.66 -18.64
CA ILE A 352 13.61 -14.05 -18.72
C ILE A 352 12.08 -14.08 -18.82
N PHE A 353 11.39 -13.34 -17.94
CA PHE A 353 9.94 -13.26 -17.94
C PHE A 353 9.42 -12.65 -19.25
N GLU A 354 10.02 -11.54 -19.70
CA GLU A 354 9.60 -10.83 -20.93
C GLU A 354 9.91 -11.62 -22.22
N THR A 355 10.77 -12.63 -22.17
CA THR A 355 11.04 -13.57 -23.28
C THR A 355 10.03 -14.72 -23.30
N ILE A 356 9.56 -15.16 -22.14
CA ILE A 356 8.63 -16.29 -21.96
C ILE A 356 7.16 -15.86 -22.06
N GLN A 357 6.82 -14.70 -21.51
CA GLN A 357 5.44 -14.18 -21.39
C GLN A 357 4.66 -14.11 -22.72
N PRO A 358 5.25 -13.82 -23.89
CA PRO A 358 4.53 -13.87 -25.17
C PRO A 358 3.99 -15.27 -25.55
N GLY A 359 4.45 -16.34 -24.88
CA GLY A 359 3.88 -17.67 -25.00
C GLY A 359 2.77 -17.99 -23.99
N PHE A 360 2.53 -17.15 -22.98
CA PHE A 360 1.49 -17.41 -21.98
C PHE A 360 0.10 -17.05 -22.51
N ILE A 361 -0.80 -18.04 -22.55
CA ILE A 361 -2.14 -17.91 -23.11
C ILE A 361 -3.16 -18.78 -22.36
N THR A 362 -4.46 -18.49 -22.45
CA THR A 362 -5.52 -19.46 -22.15
C THR A 362 -5.88 -20.29 -23.38
N LEU A 363 -6.16 -21.58 -23.22
CA LEU A 363 -6.61 -22.47 -24.30
C LEU A 363 -8.11 -22.30 -24.58
N GLU A 364 -8.64 -23.00 -25.61
CA GLU A 364 -10.08 -23.06 -25.89
C GLU A 364 -10.90 -23.67 -24.74
N THR A 365 -10.27 -24.52 -23.95
CA THR A 365 -10.74 -25.08 -22.68
C THR A 365 -10.71 -24.09 -21.51
N LYS A 366 -10.21 -22.86 -21.71
CA LYS A 366 -9.86 -21.84 -20.70
C LYS A 366 -8.72 -22.22 -19.75
N GLU A 367 -8.07 -23.36 -19.98
CA GLU A 367 -6.87 -23.78 -19.24
C GLU A 367 -5.72 -22.80 -19.51
N ALA A 368 -5.04 -22.33 -18.46
CA ALA A 368 -3.85 -21.52 -18.59
C ALA A 368 -2.69 -22.39 -19.11
N ALA A 369 -1.90 -21.87 -20.06
CA ALA A 369 -0.82 -22.61 -20.70
C ALA A 369 0.33 -21.69 -21.12
N TRP A 370 1.51 -22.29 -21.35
CA TRP A 370 2.58 -21.72 -22.15
C TRP A 370 2.69 -22.48 -23.47
N ILE A 371 2.64 -21.77 -24.59
CA ILE A 371 2.98 -22.30 -25.91
C ILE A 371 4.43 -21.90 -26.20
N ASN A 372 5.30 -22.88 -26.40
CA ASN A 372 6.70 -22.65 -26.75
C ASN A 372 6.77 -21.90 -28.10
N PRO A 373 7.37 -20.69 -28.16
CA PRO A 373 7.40 -19.90 -29.40
C PRO A 373 8.11 -20.60 -30.57
N THR A 374 9.07 -21.48 -30.29
CA THR A 374 9.91 -22.17 -31.27
C THR A 374 9.31 -23.51 -31.70
N THR A 375 9.00 -24.40 -30.75
CA THR A 375 8.53 -25.77 -31.06
C THR A 375 7.02 -25.88 -31.25
N LYS A 376 6.25 -24.86 -30.83
CA LYS A 376 4.78 -24.85 -30.74
C LYS A 376 4.18 -25.91 -29.81
N SER A 377 4.99 -26.55 -28.96
CA SER A 377 4.48 -27.44 -27.91
C SER A 377 3.67 -26.63 -26.87
N ILE A 378 2.58 -27.23 -26.39
CA ILE A 378 1.66 -26.63 -25.42
C ILE A 378 1.92 -27.28 -24.06
N HIS A 379 2.18 -26.45 -23.06
CA HIS A 379 2.49 -26.88 -21.70
C HIS A 379 1.50 -26.21 -20.73
N LYS A 380 0.56 -26.98 -20.18
CA LYS A 380 -0.47 -26.44 -19.28
C LYS A 380 0.15 -25.96 -17.97
N ILE A 381 -0.35 -24.84 -17.44
CA ILE A 381 0.01 -24.29 -16.13
C ILE A 381 -0.85 -25.01 -15.10
N ARG A 382 -0.21 -25.74 -14.18
CA ARG A 382 -0.87 -26.69 -13.28
C ARG A 382 -0.21 -26.74 -11.90
N THR A 383 -0.91 -27.32 -10.94
CA THR A 383 -0.30 -27.84 -9.70
C THR A 383 -0.34 -29.38 -9.74
N LYS A 384 0.00 -29.99 -8.59
CA LYS A 384 -0.21 -31.42 -8.33
C LYS A 384 -1.70 -31.83 -8.38
N ASP A 385 -2.60 -30.94 -7.98
CA ASP A 385 -4.03 -31.27 -7.76
C ASP A 385 -4.90 -30.99 -8.99
N GLY A 386 -4.40 -30.25 -9.99
CA GLY A 386 -5.14 -29.94 -11.22
C GLY A 386 -4.51 -28.83 -12.07
N ILE A 387 -5.23 -28.39 -13.09
CA ILE A 387 -4.80 -27.36 -14.04
C ILE A 387 -5.38 -25.99 -13.63
N CYS A 388 -4.60 -24.91 -13.81
CA CYS A 388 -5.05 -23.54 -13.55
C CYS A 388 -5.89 -23.02 -14.72
N VAL A 389 -6.91 -22.21 -14.46
CA VAL A 389 -7.90 -21.78 -15.48
C VAL A 389 -8.23 -20.29 -15.39
N ALA A 390 -8.67 -19.72 -16.51
CA ALA A 390 -9.43 -18.47 -16.50
C ALA A 390 -10.94 -18.76 -16.35
N PRO A 391 -11.71 -17.94 -15.61
CA PRO A 391 -13.15 -18.10 -15.46
C PRO A 391 -13.92 -18.13 -16.79
N THR A 392 -13.66 -17.19 -17.71
CA THR A 392 -14.36 -17.07 -19.00
C THR A 392 -13.44 -16.86 -20.21
N LEU A 393 -12.28 -16.21 -20.05
CA LEU A 393 -11.46 -15.74 -21.17
C LEU A 393 -10.73 -16.88 -21.94
N VAL A 394 -10.96 -16.96 -23.25
CA VAL A 394 -10.38 -17.96 -24.18
C VAL A 394 -9.35 -17.33 -25.13
N GLY A 395 -8.16 -17.94 -25.23
CA GLY A 395 -7.06 -17.41 -26.04
C GLY A 395 -6.53 -16.06 -25.57
N ALA A 396 -6.76 -15.72 -24.29
CA ALA A 396 -6.31 -14.48 -23.66
C ALA A 396 -4.82 -14.57 -23.32
N SER A 397 -4.08 -13.47 -23.48
CA SER A 397 -2.68 -13.41 -23.07
C SER A 397 -2.59 -13.34 -21.55
N LEU A 398 -1.65 -14.07 -20.93
CA LEU A 398 -1.40 -13.92 -19.49
C LEU A 398 -0.30 -12.89 -19.24
N SER A 399 -0.49 -12.06 -18.20
CA SER A 399 0.43 -11.00 -17.79
C SER A 399 0.43 -10.83 -16.28
#